data_AF-A0A0F0HUU6-F1
#
_entry.id   AF-A0A0F0HUU6-F1
#
_cell.length_a   1.000
_cell.length_b   1.000
_cell.length_c   1.000
_cell.angle_alpha   90.00
_cell.angle_beta   90.00
_cell.angle_gamma   90.00
#
_symmetry.space_group_name_H-M   'P 1'
#
loop_
_entity.id
_entity.type
_entity.pdbx_description
1 polymer ?
#
loop_
_entity_poly.entity_id
_entity_poly.type
_entity_poly.pdbx_seq_one_letter_code
_entity_poly.pdbx_strand_id
1 'polypeptide(L)'
;MSAVEHGFKLRAPWYVCERGGYDRFSPAAERPAVQKYDTAEYVQRLLADPRDSLTFDAAEDVWSYPVAVPAARRGAGRLRFATHQLVRTELRKLYQPSHDRFYAVAVELFCDRPGLPRPSPADELEVGLVMRRLTMRVTARPLVVRRLARQLTARLLAAQSAGAKPESLRESDVDDVVWADAAHRLSLDPGDTYWRDRLGLTEVVEGWVVGPTGRGRWQPVGPDGAPEDQVLPMWRLPNPGQKCAAAATRSLWFGPVPTFSGEHDADGAPKLDEEAVYQLRCFVRRKSAPGDGRCPPQVSWSAPTEPFRLAAFFDPQGSKNRQVSVRLPDFRTLAARAGQPPGPGGAVVTSPPQSQLSFDPGGGIPSGGSVGGTSPRVCTFAIELLTIVAFFVFSLFLPVVVFLFQLWWLLALRFCLPPAAAAMALLKAYFAGGGTLADLPPTAPGPPAPPSADRTMLDALLGAPGASARLAAADSKFPAADAAELPAALDPTTAARPAEPPVECSPPDPLCGGGR
;
A
#
# COMPACT_ATOMS: atom_id res chain seq x y z
N MET A 1 -40.09 27.62 -26.10
CA MET A 1 -38.64 27.88 -26.04
C MET A 1 -38.00 26.63 -25.46
N SER A 2 -37.34 25.82 -26.30
CA SER A 2 -36.64 24.63 -25.81
C SER A 2 -35.50 25.09 -24.90
N ALA A 3 -35.54 24.72 -23.62
CA ALA A 3 -34.43 24.98 -22.71
C ALA A 3 -33.20 24.27 -23.29
N VAL A 4 -32.15 25.02 -23.62
CA VAL A 4 -30.87 24.44 -24.02
C VAL A 4 -30.40 23.59 -22.84
N GLU A 5 -30.39 22.26 -23.01
CA GLU A 5 -29.99 21.36 -21.94
C GLU A 5 -28.47 21.43 -21.75
N HIS A 6 -28.06 22.17 -20.73
CA HIS A 6 -26.66 22.28 -20.33
C HIS A 6 -26.21 21.01 -19.60
N GLY A 7 -24.98 20.56 -19.89
CA GLY A 7 -24.32 19.45 -19.20
C GLY A 7 -23.89 19.81 -17.78
N PHE A 8 -23.02 18.99 -17.20
CA PHE A 8 -22.52 19.18 -15.84
C PHE A 8 -20.99 19.28 -15.79
N LYS A 9 -20.49 19.95 -14.75
CA LYS A 9 -19.08 20.00 -14.41
C LYS A 9 -18.87 19.48 -12.99
N LEU A 10 -18.02 18.48 -12.89
CA LEU A 10 -17.52 17.90 -11.64
C LEU A 10 -16.20 18.59 -11.31
N ARG A 11 -16.10 19.20 -10.14
CA ARG A 11 -14.93 19.98 -9.71
C ARG A 11 -14.41 19.51 -8.36
N ALA A 12 -13.15 19.79 -8.05
CA ALA A 12 -12.61 19.62 -6.70
C ALA A 12 -13.50 20.37 -5.68
N PRO A 13 -13.68 19.82 -4.46
CA PRO A 13 -14.38 20.51 -3.40
C PRO A 13 -13.69 21.85 -3.06
N TRP A 14 -14.49 22.82 -2.60
CA TRP A 14 -13.99 24.15 -2.25
C TRP A 14 -12.81 24.13 -1.26
N TYR A 15 -12.83 23.26 -0.24
CA TYR A 15 -11.77 23.22 0.76
C TYR A 15 -10.45 22.70 0.20
N VAL A 16 -10.50 21.94 -0.90
CA VAL A 16 -9.30 21.51 -1.63
C VAL A 16 -8.77 22.66 -2.47
N CYS A 17 -9.65 23.44 -3.08
CA CYS A 17 -9.29 24.67 -3.79
C CYS A 17 -8.61 25.69 -2.86
N GLU A 18 -9.19 25.94 -1.68
CA GLU A 18 -8.64 26.82 -0.65
C GLU A 18 -7.28 26.33 -0.13
N ARG A 19 -7.12 25.03 0.17
CA ARG A 19 -5.83 24.44 0.58
C ARG A 19 -4.76 24.58 -0.49
N GLY A 20 -5.15 24.38 -1.74
CA GLY A 20 -4.24 24.46 -2.89
C GLY A 20 -3.97 25.88 -3.39
N GLY A 21 -4.67 26.88 -2.86
CA GLY A 21 -4.52 28.28 -3.29
C GLY A 21 -4.94 28.53 -4.75
N TYR A 22 -5.90 27.76 -5.28
CA TYR A 22 -6.39 27.92 -6.65
C TYR A 22 -7.89 28.14 -6.70
N ASP A 23 -8.34 28.88 -7.73
CA ASP A 23 -9.76 29.16 -7.93
C ASP A 23 -10.48 27.96 -8.61
N ARG A 24 -11.80 27.87 -8.43
CA ARG A 24 -12.66 26.80 -8.97
C ARG A 24 -12.69 26.71 -10.50
N PHE A 25 -12.39 27.81 -11.20
CA PHE A 25 -12.27 27.84 -12.65
C PHE A 25 -10.88 27.40 -13.14
N SER A 26 -9.93 27.17 -12.24
CA SER A 26 -8.58 26.72 -12.57
C SER A 26 -8.58 25.27 -13.08
N PRO A 27 -7.65 24.89 -13.97
CA PRO A 27 -7.50 23.50 -14.42
C PRO A 27 -7.24 22.50 -13.27
N ALA A 28 -6.59 22.95 -12.18
CA ALA A 28 -6.41 22.12 -10.99
C ALA A 28 -7.75 21.69 -10.35
N ALA A 29 -8.78 22.54 -10.44
CA ALA A 29 -10.09 22.27 -9.89
C ALA A 29 -10.95 21.33 -10.75
N GLU A 30 -10.51 20.90 -11.94
CA GLU A 30 -11.24 19.91 -12.75
C GLU A 30 -11.16 18.48 -12.16
N ARG A 31 -10.16 18.24 -11.30
CA ARG A 31 -9.83 16.91 -10.77
C ARG A 31 -10.62 16.63 -9.49
N PRO A 32 -11.24 15.44 -9.35
CA PRO A 32 -11.76 14.98 -8.07
C PRO A 32 -10.65 14.88 -7.03
N ALA A 33 -10.98 15.07 -5.75
CA ALA A 33 -10.00 15.04 -4.67
C ALA A 33 -10.03 13.70 -3.93
N VAL A 34 -8.88 13.03 -3.84
CA VAL A 34 -8.73 11.85 -2.97
C VAL A 34 -8.39 12.33 -1.56
N GLN A 35 -9.11 11.85 -0.56
CA GLN A 35 -8.94 12.13 0.86
C GLN A 35 -8.45 10.88 1.57
N LYS A 36 -7.57 11.05 2.56
CA LYS A 36 -6.94 9.98 3.34
C LYS A 36 -7.46 9.98 4.78
N TYR A 37 -7.60 8.80 5.35
CA TYR A 37 -8.07 8.54 6.70
C TYR A 37 -7.32 7.38 7.34
N ASP A 38 -7.30 7.34 8.67
CA ASP A 38 -6.66 6.33 9.51
C ASP A 38 -7.66 5.44 10.25
N THR A 39 -8.96 5.59 9.99
CA THR A 39 -10.02 4.82 10.65
C THR A 39 -10.98 4.22 9.63
N ALA A 40 -11.47 3.01 9.93
CA ALA A 40 -12.52 2.36 9.14
C ALA A 40 -13.85 3.13 9.20
N GLU A 41 -14.03 3.99 10.21
CA GLU A 41 -15.21 4.84 10.40
C GLU A 41 -15.10 6.18 9.66
N TYR A 42 -14.17 6.31 8.70
CA TYR A 42 -13.91 7.55 7.99
C TYR A 42 -15.13 8.19 7.32
N VAL A 43 -16.12 7.38 6.92
CA VAL A 43 -17.38 7.90 6.38
C VAL A 43 -18.09 8.77 7.42
N GLN A 44 -18.10 8.39 8.70
CA GLN A 44 -18.70 9.19 9.76
C GLN A 44 -17.96 10.53 9.95
N ARG A 45 -16.61 10.52 9.90
CA ARG A 45 -15.79 11.74 9.93
C ARG A 45 -16.12 12.66 8.76
N LEU A 46 -16.21 12.09 7.55
CA LEU A 46 -16.56 12.83 6.33
C LEU A 46 -17.97 13.42 6.39
N LEU A 47 -18.95 12.68 6.93
CA LEU A 47 -20.33 13.16 7.13
C LEU A 47 -20.40 14.28 8.18
N ALA A 48 -19.55 14.22 9.22
CA ALA A 48 -19.48 15.23 10.26
C ALA A 48 -18.81 16.53 9.77
N ASP A 49 -17.65 16.39 9.11
CA ASP A 49 -16.96 17.50 8.45
C ASP A 49 -16.23 17.00 7.19
N PRO A 50 -16.65 17.40 5.97
CA PRO A 50 -15.99 16.97 4.75
C PRO A 50 -14.55 17.43 4.62
N ARG A 51 -14.12 18.41 5.43
CA ARG A 51 -12.75 18.91 5.48
C ARG A 51 -11.85 18.02 6.33
N ASP A 52 -12.40 17.27 7.27
CA ASP A 52 -11.59 16.44 8.15
C ASP A 52 -10.98 15.28 7.35
N SER A 53 -9.70 15.42 7.01
CA SER A 53 -8.93 14.45 6.22
C SER A 53 -7.46 14.54 6.59
N LEU A 54 -6.71 13.45 6.48
CA LEU A 54 -5.28 13.43 6.76
C LEU A 54 -4.46 14.00 5.61
N THR A 55 -3.32 14.61 5.95
CA THR A 55 -2.33 15.06 4.98
C THR A 55 -1.62 13.86 4.38
N PHE A 56 -1.35 13.94 3.08
CA PHE A 56 -0.49 12.97 2.42
C PHE A 56 0.98 13.33 2.68
N ASP A 57 1.71 12.41 3.30
CA ASP A 57 3.10 12.58 3.65
C ASP A 57 3.97 12.36 2.40
N ALA A 58 4.73 13.38 2.00
CA ALA A 58 5.61 13.34 0.83
C ALA A 58 6.76 12.32 0.96
N ALA A 59 7.05 11.82 2.16
CA ALA A 59 8.06 10.82 2.43
C ALA A 59 7.49 9.38 2.52
N GLU A 60 6.18 9.22 2.74
CA GLU A 60 5.56 7.92 3.03
C GLU A 60 4.42 7.55 2.09
N ASP A 61 3.58 8.50 1.69
CA ASP A 61 2.44 8.27 0.79
C ASP A 61 2.84 8.41 -0.70
N VAL A 62 4.12 8.18 -0.99
CA VAL A 62 4.68 8.16 -2.33
C VAL A 62 5.23 6.79 -2.66
N TRP A 63 5.18 6.42 -3.93
CA TRP A 63 5.71 5.15 -4.39
C TRP A 63 7.23 5.16 -4.21
N SER A 64 7.75 4.07 -3.64
CA SER A 64 9.17 3.88 -3.43
C SER A 64 9.58 2.47 -3.80
N TYR A 65 10.73 2.34 -4.44
CA TYR A 65 11.26 1.06 -4.91
C TYR A 65 12.71 0.90 -4.42
N PRO A 66 13.18 -0.34 -4.18
CA PRO A 66 14.50 -0.59 -3.64
C PRO A 66 15.60 -0.37 -4.70
N VAL A 67 16.64 0.38 -4.34
CA VAL A 67 17.85 0.56 -5.15
C VAL A 67 19.06 0.08 -4.36
N ALA A 68 19.92 -0.71 -5.00
CA ALA A 68 21.13 -1.26 -4.39
C ALA A 68 22.08 -0.14 -3.91
N VAL A 69 22.61 -0.31 -2.68
CA VAL A 69 23.55 0.60 -2.04
C VAL A 69 24.95 -0.03 -2.01
N PRO A 70 25.99 0.69 -2.52
CA PRO A 70 27.36 0.23 -2.47
C PRO A 70 27.81 -0.14 -1.05
N ALA A 71 28.58 -1.22 -0.92
CA ALA A 71 29.10 -1.69 0.36
C ALA A 71 29.81 -0.59 1.17
N ALA A 72 30.55 0.30 0.50
CA ALA A 72 31.27 1.42 1.10
C ALA A 72 30.37 2.49 1.77
N ARG A 73 29.06 2.48 1.49
CA ARG A 73 28.07 3.40 2.10
C ARG A 73 27.21 2.73 3.18
N ARG A 74 27.40 1.45 3.44
CA ARG A 74 26.66 0.75 4.50
C ARG A 74 27.24 1.20 5.84
N GLY A 75 26.39 1.75 6.71
CA GLY A 75 26.80 2.25 8.02
C GLY A 75 27.20 1.14 9.01
N ALA A 76 27.55 1.51 10.23
CA ALA A 76 27.82 0.55 11.31
C ALA A 76 26.52 -0.09 11.86
N GLY A 77 26.67 -1.17 12.64
CA GLY A 77 25.54 -1.84 13.30
C GLY A 77 24.55 -2.44 12.31
N ARG A 78 23.24 -2.20 12.48
CA ARG A 78 22.19 -2.73 11.59
C ARG A 78 22.29 -2.23 10.15
N LEU A 79 22.84 -1.04 9.94
CA LEU A 79 22.96 -0.42 8.61
C LEU A 79 23.96 -1.16 7.70
N ARG A 80 24.84 -2.01 8.24
CA ARG A 80 25.77 -2.83 7.46
C ARG A 80 25.06 -3.87 6.59
N PHE A 81 23.85 -4.26 6.97
CA PHE A 81 23.00 -5.23 6.29
C PHE A 81 22.01 -4.59 5.30
N ALA A 82 21.89 -3.25 5.31
CA ALA A 82 21.05 -2.52 4.36
C ALA A 82 21.71 -2.52 2.97
N THR A 83 21.50 -3.62 2.23
CA THR A 83 22.00 -3.78 0.86
C THR A 83 21.25 -2.90 -0.14
N HIS A 84 20.05 -2.44 0.22
CA HIS A 84 19.19 -1.59 -0.60
C HIS A 84 18.66 -0.44 0.24
N GLN A 85 18.36 0.68 -0.43
CA GLN A 85 17.62 1.80 0.12
C GLN A 85 16.38 2.04 -0.73
N LEU A 86 15.28 2.46 -0.11
CA LEU A 86 14.08 2.83 -0.84
C LEU A 86 14.28 4.21 -1.47
N VAL A 87 14.20 4.29 -2.80
CA VAL A 87 14.18 5.55 -3.54
C VAL A 87 12.74 5.94 -3.77
N ARG A 88 12.37 7.14 -3.30
CA ARG A 88 11.02 7.68 -3.42
C ARG A 88 10.82 8.33 -4.79
N THR A 89 9.59 8.31 -5.26
CA THR A 89 9.14 8.96 -6.49
C THR A 89 8.10 10.04 -6.15
N GLU A 90 7.54 10.70 -7.15
CA GLU A 90 6.45 11.68 -6.95
C GLU A 90 5.06 11.03 -7.11
N LEU A 91 4.99 9.78 -7.58
CA LEU A 91 3.73 9.06 -7.74
C LEU A 91 3.10 8.75 -6.38
N ARG A 92 1.82 9.06 -6.24
CA ARG A 92 1.06 8.78 -5.01
C ARG A 92 0.93 7.28 -4.76
N LYS A 93 1.11 6.86 -3.50
CA LYS A 93 0.86 5.49 -3.05
C LYS A 93 -0.33 5.46 -2.09
N LEU A 94 -1.33 4.64 -2.39
CA LEU A 94 -2.46 4.39 -1.50
C LEU A 94 -2.29 3.04 -0.81
N TYR A 95 -2.53 3.02 0.49
CA TYR A 95 -2.38 1.83 1.31
C TYR A 95 -3.67 1.01 1.39
N GLN A 96 -3.55 -0.28 1.66
CA GLN A 96 -4.70 -1.15 1.90
C GLN A 96 -5.29 -0.95 3.31
N PRO A 97 -6.55 -1.36 3.56
CA PRO A 97 -7.14 -1.32 4.90
C PRO A 97 -6.35 -2.11 5.96
N SER A 98 -5.58 -3.13 5.55
CA SER A 98 -4.65 -3.86 6.44
C SER A 98 -3.56 -2.98 7.05
N HIS A 99 -3.26 -1.83 6.44
CA HIS A 99 -2.30 -0.83 6.92
C HIS A 99 -2.95 0.31 7.70
N ASP A 100 -4.24 0.20 8.06
CA ASP A 100 -5.00 1.24 8.76
C ASP A 100 -5.08 2.56 7.97
N ARG A 101 -5.35 2.43 6.67
CA ARG A 101 -5.50 3.55 5.75
C ARG A 101 -6.73 3.34 4.88
N PHE A 102 -7.55 4.39 4.82
CA PHE A 102 -8.83 4.39 4.13
C PHE A 102 -8.95 5.67 3.31
N TYR A 103 -9.68 5.60 2.19
CA TYR A 103 -9.69 6.67 1.22
C TYR A 103 -11.10 6.91 0.67
N ALA A 104 -11.44 8.18 0.48
CA ALA A 104 -12.63 8.63 -0.20
C ALA A 104 -12.25 9.55 -1.37
N VAL A 105 -12.99 9.52 -2.46
CA VAL A 105 -12.94 10.58 -3.47
C VAL A 105 -14.10 11.53 -3.23
N ALA A 106 -13.84 12.83 -3.27
CA ALA A 106 -14.83 13.88 -3.09
C ALA A 106 -14.85 14.83 -4.28
N VAL A 107 -16.05 15.28 -4.65
CA VAL A 107 -16.29 16.14 -5.81
C VAL A 107 -17.51 17.04 -5.58
N GLU A 108 -17.42 18.29 -6.03
CA GLU A 108 -18.55 19.23 -6.04
C GLU A 108 -19.13 19.34 -7.45
N LEU A 109 -20.45 19.23 -7.55
CA LEU A 109 -21.19 19.17 -8.81
C LEU A 109 -21.80 20.53 -9.17
N PHE A 110 -21.62 20.94 -10.42
CA PHE A 110 -22.11 22.20 -10.98
C PHE A 110 -22.78 21.98 -12.34
N CYS A 111 -23.67 22.88 -12.75
CA CYS A 111 -24.12 22.97 -14.13
C CYS A 111 -23.01 23.55 -15.00
N ASP A 112 -22.87 23.07 -16.23
CA ASP A 112 -21.94 23.61 -17.23
C ASP A 112 -22.49 24.91 -17.84
N ARG A 113 -22.46 25.97 -17.03
CA ARG A 113 -22.87 27.33 -17.39
C ARG A 113 -21.88 28.34 -16.82
N PRO A 114 -21.74 29.54 -17.43
CA PRO A 114 -20.98 30.63 -16.83
C PRO A 114 -21.37 30.86 -15.37
N GLY A 115 -20.37 30.98 -14.49
CA GLY A 115 -20.57 31.09 -13.05
C GLY A 115 -20.75 29.76 -12.31
N LEU A 116 -20.76 28.61 -13.01
CA LEU A 116 -20.90 27.26 -12.43
C LEU A 116 -22.01 27.20 -11.37
N PRO A 117 -23.28 27.50 -11.72
CA PRO A 117 -24.36 27.46 -10.77
C PRO A 117 -24.60 26.01 -10.31
N ARG A 118 -25.06 25.84 -9.07
CA ARG A 118 -25.33 24.52 -8.50
C ARG A 118 -26.61 23.91 -9.09
N PRO A 119 -26.64 22.59 -9.34
CA PRO A 119 -27.83 21.93 -9.86
C PRO A 119 -28.93 21.83 -8.79
N SER A 120 -30.19 21.96 -9.22
CA SER A 120 -31.38 21.77 -8.39
C SER A 120 -32.52 21.22 -9.27
N PRO A 121 -33.25 20.15 -8.88
CA PRO A 121 -33.04 19.24 -7.74
C PRO A 121 -32.08 18.08 -8.06
N ALA A 122 -31.54 17.43 -7.02
CA ALA A 122 -30.50 16.40 -7.14
C ALA A 122 -31.04 14.97 -7.38
N ASP A 123 -32.34 14.74 -7.21
CA ASP A 123 -32.93 13.39 -7.18
C ASP A 123 -32.97 12.71 -8.57
N GLU A 124 -32.79 13.50 -9.63
CA GLU A 124 -32.74 13.03 -11.02
C GLU A 124 -31.32 12.69 -11.51
N LEU A 125 -30.32 12.87 -10.63
CA LEU A 125 -28.90 12.71 -10.96
C LEU A 125 -28.34 11.43 -10.35
N GLU A 126 -27.80 10.58 -11.20
CA GLU A 126 -26.97 9.45 -10.80
C GLU A 126 -25.51 9.91 -10.84
N VAL A 127 -24.83 9.93 -9.68
CA VAL A 127 -23.41 10.24 -9.59
C VAL A 127 -22.66 8.96 -9.23
N GLY A 128 -21.61 8.68 -9.99
CA GLY A 128 -20.80 7.49 -9.81
C GLY A 128 -19.32 7.79 -10.06
N LEU A 129 -18.48 6.85 -9.68
CA LEU A 129 -17.06 6.86 -10.00
C LEU A 129 -16.67 5.54 -10.66
N VAL A 130 -15.63 5.60 -11.46
CA VAL A 130 -15.00 4.45 -12.10
C VAL A 130 -13.51 4.46 -11.79
N MET A 131 -12.96 3.28 -11.54
CA MET A 131 -11.52 3.10 -11.42
C MET A 131 -10.97 2.68 -12.78
N ARG A 132 -9.91 3.35 -13.21
CA ARG A 132 -9.21 3.08 -14.46
C ARG A 132 -7.81 2.59 -14.17
N ARG A 133 -7.38 1.58 -14.92
CA ARG A 133 -5.98 1.16 -14.96
C ARG A 133 -5.29 1.88 -16.11
N LEU A 134 -4.17 2.52 -15.81
CA LEU A 134 -3.31 3.17 -16.78
C LEU A 134 -2.23 2.19 -17.20
N THR A 135 -2.17 1.92 -18.50
CA THR A 135 -1.06 1.22 -19.11
C THR A 135 -0.37 2.13 -20.13
N MET A 136 0.94 2.03 -20.26
CA MET A 136 1.80 2.82 -21.14
C MET A 136 2.49 1.81 -22.05
N ARG A 137 2.29 1.96 -23.34
CA ARG A 137 3.00 1.18 -24.35
C ARG A 137 4.25 1.94 -24.74
N VAL A 138 5.41 1.33 -24.50
CA VAL A 138 6.71 1.89 -24.88
C VAL A 138 7.15 1.27 -26.20
N THR A 139 7.42 2.10 -27.21
CA THR A 139 7.87 1.62 -28.54
C THR A 139 9.37 1.79 -28.77
N ALA A 140 10.07 2.52 -27.89
CA ALA A 140 11.51 2.69 -27.97
C ALA A 140 12.29 1.39 -27.76
N ARG A 141 13.52 1.35 -28.30
CA ARG A 141 14.44 0.22 -28.12
C ARG A 141 14.77 0.00 -26.63
N PRO A 142 14.85 -1.25 -26.12
CA PRO A 142 15.11 -1.52 -24.70
C PRO A 142 16.35 -0.83 -24.13
N LEU A 143 17.41 -0.68 -24.93
CA LEU A 143 18.64 0.04 -24.52
C LEU A 143 18.40 1.52 -24.20
N VAL A 144 17.46 2.17 -24.90
CA VAL A 144 17.09 3.57 -24.66
C VAL A 144 16.32 3.68 -23.36
N VAL A 145 15.35 2.78 -23.14
CA VAL A 145 14.54 2.71 -21.91
C VAL A 145 15.44 2.51 -20.69
N ARG A 146 16.33 1.50 -20.73
CA ARG A 146 17.27 1.21 -19.64
C ARG A 146 18.23 2.37 -19.35
N ARG A 147 18.74 3.04 -20.39
CA ARG A 147 19.64 4.20 -20.22
C ARG A 147 18.91 5.36 -19.54
N LEU A 148 17.68 5.62 -19.95
CA LEU A 148 16.86 6.66 -19.37
C LEU A 148 16.52 6.38 -17.92
N ALA A 149 15.99 5.20 -17.63
CA ALA A 149 15.64 4.82 -16.27
C ALA A 149 16.85 4.92 -15.31
N ARG A 150 18.05 4.55 -15.79
CA ARG A 150 19.28 4.76 -15.02
C ARG A 150 19.56 6.23 -14.72
N GLN A 151 19.35 7.12 -15.69
CA GLN A 151 19.51 8.56 -15.50
C GLN A 151 18.48 9.12 -14.50
N LEU A 152 17.20 8.73 -14.63
CA LEU A 152 16.14 9.16 -13.72
C LEU A 152 16.38 8.64 -12.30
N THR A 153 16.70 7.36 -12.15
CA THR A 153 17.04 6.77 -10.85
C THR A 153 18.22 7.47 -10.20
N ALA A 154 19.28 7.73 -10.97
CA ALA A 154 20.45 8.45 -10.45
C ALA A 154 20.10 9.88 -10.01
N ARG A 155 19.21 10.57 -10.73
CA ARG A 155 18.74 11.91 -10.38
C ARG A 155 17.89 11.90 -9.10
N LEU A 156 16.90 11.01 -9.01
CA LEU A 156 16.05 10.85 -7.83
C LEU A 156 16.90 10.51 -6.60
N LEU A 157 17.83 9.58 -6.78
CA LEU A 157 18.72 9.14 -5.72
C LEU A 157 19.67 10.27 -5.28
N ALA A 158 20.26 11.02 -6.21
CA ALA A 158 21.11 12.16 -5.88
C ALA A 158 20.36 13.28 -5.14
N ALA A 159 19.07 13.48 -5.45
CA ALA A 159 18.22 14.45 -4.76
C ALA A 159 17.89 14.03 -3.31
N GLN A 160 17.78 12.73 -3.05
CA GLN A 160 17.45 12.17 -1.73
C GLN A 160 18.69 11.81 -0.90
N SER A 161 19.85 11.67 -1.53
CA SER A 161 21.09 11.21 -0.89
C SER A 161 22.32 11.79 -1.60
N ALA A 162 22.99 12.74 -0.96
CA ALA A 162 24.12 13.45 -1.53
C ALA A 162 25.23 12.50 -2.04
N GLY A 163 25.63 12.67 -3.30
CA GLY A 163 26.66 11.88 -3.99
C GLY A 163 26.33 10.41 -4.23
N ALA A 164 25.06 9.99 -4.04
CA ALA A 164 24.65 8.62 -4.26
C ALA A 164 24.52 8.30 -5.76
N LYS A 165 25.01 7.13 -6.15
CA LYS A 165 24.83 6.56 -7.49
C LYS A 165 24.29 5.13 -7.34
N PRO A 166 23.37 4.69 -8.21
CA PRO A 166 22.90 3.31 -8.18
C PRO A 166 24.05 2.38 -8.52
N GLU A 167 24.28 1.35 -7.69
CA GLU A 167 25.31 0.33 -7.94
C GLU A 167 24.91 -0.57 -9.12
N SER A 168 23.65 -0.99 -9.14
CA SER A 168 23.02 -1.74 -10.23
C SER A 168 21.53 -1.41 -10.28
N LEU A 169 20.93 -1.62 -11.46
CA LEU A 169 19.48 -1.52 -11.66
C LEU A 169 19.02 -2.78 -12.35
N ARG A 170 17.91 -3.33 -11.86
CA ARG A 170 17.20 -4.45 -12.49
C ARG A 170 16.22 -3.90 -13.53
N GLU A 171 15.72 -4.80 -14.37
CA GLU A 171 14.71 -4.44 -15.37
C GLU A 171 13.38 -4.03 -14.73
N SER A 172 12.98 -4.66 -13.62
CA SER A 172 11.83 -4.23 -12.82
C SER A 172 12.00 -2.81 -12.26
N ASP A 173 13.20 -2.48 -11.77
CA ASP A 173 13.50 -1.14 -11.24
C ASP A 173 13.44 -0.07 -12.34
N VAL A 174 13.75 -0.47 -13.58
CA VAL A 174 13.66 0.39 -14.76
C VAL A 174 12.21 0.73 -15.07
N ASP A 175 11.33 -0.27 -15.02
CA ASP A 175 9.91 -0.08 -15.21
C ASP A 175 9.35 0.80 -14.08
N ASP A 176 9.59 0.47 -12.81
CA ASP A 176 9.11 1.25 -11.68
C ASP A 176 9.43 2.75 -11.79
N VAL A 177 10.62 3.10 -12.28
CA VAL A 177 11.06 4.49 -12.43
C VAL A 177 10.46 5.17 -13.64
N VAL A 178 10.43 4.51 -14.79
CA VAL A 178 9.83 5.09 -16.00
C VAL A 178 8.34 5.32 -15.75
N TRP A 179 7.67 4.38 -15.11
CA TRP A 179 6.25 4.48 -14.81
C TRP A 179 5.93 5.45 -13.67
N ALA A 180 6.68 5.47 -12.57
CA ALA A 180 6.35 6.34 -11.44
C ALA A 180 6.88 7.77 -11.58
N ASP A 181 8.02 7.97 -12.25
CA ASP A 181 8.62 9.30 -12.40
C ASP A 181 8.26 9.95 -13.73
N ALA A 182 8.49 9.26 -14.86
CA ALA A 182 8.22 9.84 -16.17
C ALA A 182 6.73 9.92 -16.46
N ALA A 183 5.93 8.86 -16.22
CA ALA A 183 4.49 8.94 -16.46
C ALA A 183 3.78 9.97 -15.56
N HIS A 184 4.22 10.10 -14.30
CA HIS A 184 3.70 11.14 -13.39
C HIS A 184 4.01 12.55 -13.92
N ARG A 185 5.28 12.85 -14.28
CA ARG A 185 5.64 14.15 -14.89
C ARG A 185 4.87 14.43 -16.16
N LEU A 186 4.70 13.41 -17.01
CA LEU A 186 3.90 13.51 -18.24
C LEU A 186 2.41 13.76 -17.98
N SER A 187 1.86 13.36 -16.83
CA SER A 187 0.48 13.64 -16.44
C SER A 187 0.28 15.04 -15.85
N LEU A 188 1.35 15.65 -15.33
CA LEU A 188 1.33 16.98 -14.72
C LEU A 188 1.71 18.09 -15.68
N ASP A 189 2.63 17.83 -16.62
CA ASP A 189 3.11 18.84 -17.56
C ASP A 189 3.00 18.35 -19.02
N PRO A 190 2.00 18.79 -19.79
CA PRO A 190 1.86 18.50 -21.21
C PRO A 190 3.11 18.90 -22.03
N GLY A 191 3.93 19.82 -21.51
CA GLY A 191 5.14 20.35 -22.15
C GLY A 191 6.36 19.41 -22.16
N ASP A 192 6.36 18.30 -21.41
CA ASP A 192 7.45 17.32 -21.39
C ASP A 192 7.44 16.38 -22.62
N THR A 193 7.30 16.96 -23.82
CA THR A 193 7.34 16.26 -25.13
C THR A 193 8.67 15.53 -25.32
N TYR A 194 9.75 16.03 -24.72
CA TYR A 194 11.09 15.45 -24.80
C TYR A 194 11.11 13.94 -24.47
N TRP A 195 10.39 13.53 -23.42
CA TRP A 195 10.37 12.12 -23.01
C TRP A 195 9.37 11.29 -23.82
N ARG A 196 8.20 11.86 -24.18
CA ARG A 196 7.20 11.17 -25.00
C ARG A 196 7.78 10.77 -26.35
N ASP A 197 8.48 11.68 -27.01
CA ASP A 197 9.04 11.45 -28.35
C ASP A 197 10.18 10.44 -28.32
N ARG A 198 11.03 10.48 -27.27
CA ARG A 198 12.20 9.60 -27.15
C ARG A 198 11.83 8.16 -26.81
N LEU A 199 10.77 7.97 -26.03
CA LEU A 199 10.31 6.66 -25.60
C LEU A 199 9.17 6.09 -26.48
N GLY A 200 8.52 6.95 -27.27
CA GLY A 200 7.33 6.61 -28.03
C GLY A 200 6.24 6.03 -27.13
N LEU A 201 5.98 6.71 -26.00
CA LEU A 201 4.99 6.30 -25.01
C LEU A 201 3.58 6.57 -25.52
N THR A 202 2.73 5.55 -25.49
CA THR A 202 1.29 5.68 -25.73
C THR A 202 0.52 5.25 -24.49
N GLU A 203 -0.24 6.16 -23.91
CA GLU A 203 -1.14 5.85 -22.80
C GLU A 203 -2.36 5.08 -23.31
N VAL A 204 -2.71 4.01 -22.60
CA VAL A 204 -3.89 3.18 -22.82
C VAL A 204 -4.63 3.10 -21.49
N VAL A 205 -5.83 3.67 -21.48
CA VAL A 205 -6.73 3.66 -20.33
C VAL A 205 -7.61 2.42 -20.41
N GLU A 206 -7.64 1.64 -19.34
CA GLU A 206 -8.44 0.42 -19.23
C GLU A 206 -9.51 0.56 -18.15
N GLY A 207 -10.67 -0.06 -18.39
CA GLY A 207 -11.78 -0.19 -17.47
C GLY A 207 -11.98 -1.65 -17.06
N TRP A 208 -12.40 -1.87 -15.80
CA TRP A 208 -12.75 -3.20 -15.32
C TRP A 208 -14.18 -3.52 -15.72
N VAL A 209 -14.35 -4.54 -16.56
CA VAL A 209 -15.64 -4.97 -17.09
C VAL A 209 -15.97 -6.34 -16.55
N VAL A 210 -17.16 -6.51 -15.98
CA VAL A 210 -17.63 -7.80 -15.44
C VAL A 210 -18.46 -8.52 -16.49
N GLY A 211 -17.98 -9.68 -16.94
CA GLY A 211 -18.70 -10.50 -17.92
C GLY A 211 -19.91 -11.22 -17.31
N PRO A 212 -20.76 -11.85 -18.16
CA PRO A 212 -21.97 -12.57 -17.70
C PRO A 212 -21.71 -13.71 -16.73
N THR A 213 -20.50 -14.26 -16.74
CA THR A 213 -20.05 -15.34 -15.85
C THR A 213 -19.61 -14.85 -14.47
N GLY A 214 -19.71 -13.54 -14.20
CA GLY A 214 -19.28 -12.90 -12.95
C GLY A 214 -17.77 -12.70 -12.83
N ARG A 215 -16.96 -13.15 -13.81
CA ARG A 215 -15.53 -12.85 -13.88
C ARG A 215 -15.30 -11.54 -14.63
N GLY A 216 -14.46 -10.68 -14.07
CA GLY A 216 -14.09 -9.42 -14.70
C GLY A 216 -12.83 -9.53 -15.56
N ARG A 217 -12.57 -8.50 -16.36
CA ARG A 217 -11.29 -8.31 -17.04
C ARG A 217 -11.06 -6.82 -17.31
N TRP A 218 -9.79 -6.42 -17.33
CA TRP A 218 -9.40 -5.09 -17.80
C TRP A 218 -9.49 -5.03 -19.33
N GLN A 219 -10.12 -4.00 -19.86
CA GLN A 219 -10.24 -3.76 -21.30
C GLN A 219 -9.95 -2.30 -21.62
N PRO A 220 -9.28 -2.00 -22.74
CA PRO A 220 -9.13 -0.62 -23.21
C PRO A 220 -10.49 0.05 -23.35
N VAL A 221 -10.62 1.26 -22.78
CA VAL A 221 -11.84 2.06 -22.85
C VAL A 221 -11.56 3.42 -23.46
N GLY A 222 -12.56 3.96 -24.16
CA GLY A 222 -12.51 5.32 -24.68
C GLY A 222 -12.59 6.38 -23.58
N PRO A 223 -12.48 7.67 -23.94
CA PRO A 223 -12.61 8.78 -23.00
C PRO A 223 -13.97 8.82 -22.29
N ASP A 224 -15.02 8.26 -22.90
CA ASP A 224 -16.37 8.19 -22.34
C ASP A 224 -16.65 6.89 -21.57
N GLY A 225 -15.63 6.04 -21.39
CA GLY A 225 -15.76 4.72 -20.76
C GLY A 225 -16.34 3.66 -21.69
N ALA A 226 -16.65 2.49 -21.12
CA ALA A 226 -17.43 1.43 -21.72
C ALA A 226 -18.76 1.23 -20.97
N PRO A 227 -19.86 0.83 -21.65
CA PRO A 227 -21.15 0.59 -21.00
C PRO A 227 -21.11 -0.47 -19.89
N GLU A 228 -20.20 -1.43 -20.00
CA GLU A 228 -20.03 -2.55 -19.07
C GLU A 228 -19.00 -2.29 -17.96
N ASP A 229 -18.49 -1.05 -17.87
CA ASP A 229 -17.56 -0.66 -16.82
C ASP A 229 -18.18 -0.83 -15.44
N GLN A 230 -17.40 -1.35 -14.50
CA GLN A 230 -17.81 -1.37 -13.10
C GLN A 230 -17.92 0.05 -12.57
N VAL A 231 -19.16 0.45 -12.30
CA VAL A 231 -19.50 1.70 -11.63
C VAL A 231 -19.53 1.49 -10.13
N LEU A 232 -18.85 2.37 -9.41
CA LEU A 232 -18.92 2.48 -7.96
C LEU A 232 -19.85 3.66 -7.62
N PRO A 233 -20.90 3.45 -6.80
CA PRO A 233 -21.86 4.50 -6.49
C PRO A 233 -21.18 5.62 -5.69
N MET A 234 -21.64 6.85 -5.91
CA MET A 234 -21.32 7.98 -5.05
C MET A 234 -22.56 8.44 -4.31
N TRP A 235 -22.35 8.93 -3.10
CA TRP A 235 -23.41 9.46 -2.25
C TRP A 235 -23.23 10.95 -2.06
N ARG A 236 -24.34 11.66 -2.08
CA ARG A 236 -24.35 13.07 -1.72
C ARG A 236 -24.05 13.18 -0.24
N LEU A 237 -23.09 14.02 0.13
CA LEU A 237 -22.90 14.35 1.54
C LEU A 237 -24.14 15.11 2.03
N PRO A 238 -24.73 14.68 3.16
CA PRO A 238 -25.84 15.40 3.74
C PRO A 238 -25.37 16.81 4.04
N ASN A 239 -26.29 17.77 3.98
CA ASN A 239 -25.99 19.08 4.53
C ASN A 239 -25.78 18.89 6.04
N PRO A 240 -24.54 19.01 6.57
CA PRO A 240 -24.36 18.94 8.01
C PRO A 240 -25.26 20.02 8.61
N GLY A 241 -26.06 19.64 9.61
CA GLY A 241 -27.02 20.52 10.26
C GLY A 241 -26.46 21.93 10.43
N GLN A 242 -27.02 22.84 9.65
CA GLN A 242 -26.71 24.25 9.41
C GLN A 242 -25.71 24.93 10.37
N LYS A 243 -24.58 25.39 9.83
CA LYS A 243 -23.99 26.67 10.26
C LYS A 243 -24.54 27.86 9.46
N CYS A 244 -24.95 27.66 8.20
CA CYS A 244 -25.61 28.70 7.40
C CYS A 244 -26.47 28.13 6.25
N ALA A 245 -27.51 28.86 5.83
CA ALA A 245 -28.42 28.45 4.76
C ALA A 245 -27.75 28.34 3.38
N ALA A 246 -26.70 29.13 3.12
CA ALA A 246 -26.00 29.10 1.84
C ALA A 246 -25.22 27.78 1.62
N ALA A 247 -24.61 27.22 2.68
CA ALA A 247 -23.92 25.92 2.62
C ALA A 247 -24.88 24.76 2.32
N ALA A 248 -26.17 24.89 2.69
CA ALA A 248 -27.18 23.88 2.40
C ALA A 248 -27.45 23.69 0.89
N THR A 249 -27.01 24.62 0.05
CA THR A 249 -27.15 24.50 -1.40
C THR A 249 -26.02 23.68 -2.05
N ARG A 250 -24.99 23.27 -1.29
CA ARG A 250 -23.86 22.52 -1.84
C ARG A 250 -24.29 21.16 -2.39
N SER A 251 -23.67 20.80 -3.51
CA SER A 251 -23.83 19.49 -4.16
C SER A 251 -22.50 18.76 -4.08
N LEU A 252 -22.10 18.41 -2.85
CA LEU A 252 -20.88 17.67 -2.58
C LEU A 252 -21.20 16.18 -2.57
N TRP A 253 -20.38 15.40 -3.26
CA TRP A 253 -20.53 13.96 -3.42
C TRP A 253 -19.25 13.27 -3.03
N PHE A 254 -19.37 12.06 -2.49
CA PHE A 254 -18.23 11.22 -2.16
C PHE A 254 -18.45 9.77 -2.55
N GLY A 255 -17.35 9.05 -2.73
CA GLY A 255 -17.35 7.60 -2.87
C GLY A 255 -16.08 6.98 -2.28
N PRO A 256 -16.15 5.75 -1.76
CA PRO A 256 -15.01 5.01 -1.24
C PRO A 256 -14.06 4.68 -2.39
N VAL A 257 -12.76 4.81 -2.15
CA VAL A 257 -11.74 4.37 -3.10
C VAL A 257 -11.36 2.93 -2.78
N PRO A 258 -11.57 1.97 -3.70
CA PRO A 258 -11.16 0.60 -3.46
C PRO A 258 -9.64 0.49 -3.59
N THR A 259 -8.98 0.14 -2.49
CA THR A 259 -7.53 -0.14 -2.47
C THR A 259 -7.21 -1.64 -2.32
N PHE A 260 -8.25 -2.48 -2.25
CA PHE A 260 -8.15 -3.93 -2.19
C PHE A 260 -9.35 -4.57 -2.89
N SER A 261 -9.13 -5.71 -3.56
CA SER A 261 -10.18 -6.48 -4.23
C SER A 261 -9.85 -7.98 -4.19
N GLY A 262 -10.85 -8.81 -3.90
CA GLY A 262 -10.75 -10.27 -4.05
C GLY A 262 -11.11 -10.78 -5.45
N GLU A 263 -11.56 -9.89 -6.36
CA GLU A 263 -11.87 -10.25 -7.74
C GLU A 263 -10.60 -10.54 -8.55
N HIS A 264 -10.68 -11.57 -9.39
CA HIS A 264 -9.64 -11.97 -10.33
C HIS A 264 -10.25 -12.07 -11.74
N ASP A 265 -9.40 -11.95 -12.75
CA ASP A 265 -9.81 -12.17 -14.13
C ASP A 265 -9.88 -13.66 -14.50
N ALA A 266 -10.16 -13.95 -15.77
CA ALA A 266 -10.26 -15.32 -16.27
C ALA A 266 -8.93 -16.08 -16.19
N ASP A 267 -7.80 -15.38 -16.25
CA ASP A 267 -6.44 -15.91 -16.20
C ASP A 267 -5.92 -16.00 -14.76
N GLY A 268 -6.70 -15.55 -13.79
CA GLY A 268 -6.34 -15.55 -12.37
C GLY A 268 -5.46 -14.38 -11.96
N ALA A 269 -5.32 -13.34 -12.79
CA ALA A 269 -4.67 -12.11 -12.39
C ALA A 269 -5.61 -11.30 -11.49
N PRO A 270 -5.11 -10.67 -10.42
CA PRO A 270 -5.93 -9.86 -9.54
C PRO A 270 -6.46 -8.62 -10.28
N LYS A 271 -7.66 -8.18 -9.93
CA LYS A 271 -8.21 -6.91 -10.43
C LYS A 271 -7.36 -5.71 -10.01
N LEU A 272 -6.94 -5.71 -8.74
CA LEU A 272 -6.14 -4.66 -8.13
C LEU A 272 -4.79 -5.24 -7.70
N ASP A 273 -3.71 -4.65 -8.20
CA ASP A 273 -2.33 -5.06 -7.95
C ASP A 273 -1.43 -3.85 -7.64
N GLU A 274 -0.21 -4.10 -7.17
CA GLU A 274 0.77 -3.07 -6.81
C GLU A 274 1.60 -2.52 -7.98
N GLU A 275 1.59 -3.19 -9.15
CA GLU A 275 2.42 -2.84 -10.30
C GLU A 275 1.70 -1.82 -11.22
N ALA A 276 0.38 -1.91 -11.28
CA ALA A 276 -0.47 -1.07 -12.10
C ALA A 276 -0.66 0.33 -11.51
N VAL A 277 -0.73 1.32 -12.40
CA VAL A 277 -1.09 2.69 -12.04
C VAL A 277 -2.59 2.86 -12.23
N TYR A 278 -3.26 3.48 -11.26
CA TYR A 278 -4.69 3.71 -11.29
C TYR A 278 -5.04 5.18 -11.23
N GLN A 279 -6.19 5.52 -11.79
CA GLN A 279 -6.82 6.82 -11.63
C GLN A 279 -8.33 6.64 -11.45
N LEU A 280 -8.97 7.59 -10.79
CA LEU A 280 -10.43 7.62 -10.66
C LEU A 280 -11.00 8.69 -11.57
N ARG A 281 -12.19 8.42 -12.12
CA ARG A 281 -13.01 9.44 -12.78
C ARG A 281 -14.40 9.41 -12.19
N CYS A 282 -14.93 10.58 -11.88
CA CYS A 282 -16.32 10.73 -11.48
C CYS A 282 -17.15 11.03 -12.72
N PHE A 283 -18.41 10.60 -12.71
CA PHE A 283 -19.39 10.98 -13.72
C PHE A 283 -20.71 11.31 -13.06
N VAL A 284 -21.49 12.10 -13.79
CA VAL A 284 -22.90 12.34 -13.50
C VAL A 284 -23.71 11.97 -14.72
N ARG A 285 -24.79 11.26 -14.50
CA ARG A 285 -25.77 10.88 -15.52
C ARG A 285 -27.12 11.46 -15.11
N ARG A 286 -27.71 12.25 -16.01
CA ARG A 286 -29.12 12.64 -15.87
C ARG A 286 -29.99 11.50 -16.40
N LYS A 287 -30.95 11.05 -15.59
CA LYS A 287 -31.96 10.09 -16.06
C LYS A 287 -32.85 10.78 -17.10
N SER A 288 -33.13 10.11 -18.23
CA SER A 288 -34.08 10.63 -19.22
C SER A 288 -35.46 10.78 -18.56
N ALA A 289 -36.17 11.86 -18.89
CA ALA A 289 -37.51 12.10 -18.37
C ALA A 289 -38.47 10.95 -18.76
N PRO A 290 -39.41 10.54 -17.88
CA PRO A 290 -40.39 9.52 -18.23
C PRO A 290 -41.23 9.97 -19.44
N GLY A 291 -41.12 9.25 -20.56
CA GLY A 291 -41.84 9.55 -21.81
C GLY A 291 -40.95 10.00 -22.97
N ASP A 292 -39.73 10.46 -22.70
CA ASP A 292 -38.74 10.81 -23.73
C ASP A 292 -37.82 9.62 -24.04
N GLY A 293 -38.38 8.55 -24.62
CA GLY A 293 -37.62 7.41 -25.13
C GLY A 293 -36.69 7.73 -26.31
N ARG A 294 -36.48 9.02 -26.61
CA ARG A 294 -35.72 9.54 -27.77
C ARG A 294 -34.43 10.26 -27.39
N CYS A 295 -34.26 10.67 -26.13
CA CYS A 295 -33.07 11.37 -25.67
C CYS A 295 -32.13 10.41 -24.92
N PRO A 296 -30.93 10.12 -25.44
CA PRO A 296 -29.95 9.33 -24.71
C PRO A 296 -29.57 10.02 -23.40
N PRO A 297 -29.25 9.27 -22.34
CA PRO A 297 -28.88 9.86 -21.05
C PRO A 297 -27.64 10.74 -21.22
N GLN A 298 -27.73 11.99 -20.75
CA GLN A 298 -26.61 12.92 -20.79
C GLN A 298 -25.62 12.55 -19.67
N VAL A 299 -24.41 12.14 -20.06
CA VAL A 299 -23.30 11.83 -19.15
C VAL A 299 -22.27 12.93 -19.22
N SER A 300 -21.79 13.38 -18.07
CA SER A 300 -20.67 14.32 -17.97
C SER A 300 -19.60 13.74 -17.05
N TRP A 301 -18.34 13.78 -17.51
CA TRP A 301 -17.20 13.21 -16.82
C TRP A 301 -16.32 14.29 -16.18
N SER A 302 -15.70 13.98 -15.05
CA SER A 302 -14.62 14.79 -14.48
C SER A 302 -13.31 14.58 -15.25
N ALA A 303 -12.32 15.45 -15.00
CA ALA A 303 -10.93 15.09 -15.23
C ALA A 303 -10.54 13.89 -14.34
N PRO A 304 -9.51 13.11 -14.68
CA PRO A 304 -9.00 12.08 -13.79
C PRO A 304 -8.42 12.68 -12.51
N THR A 305 -8.46 11.90 -11.43
CA THR A 305 -7.64 12.18 -10.23
C THR A 305 -6.16 12.14 -10.59
N GLU A 306 -5.31 12.59 -9.66
CA GLU A 306 -3.89 12.23 -9.76
C GLU A 306 -3.73 10.71 -9.84
N PRO A 307 -2.80 10.22 -10.67
CA PRO A 307 -2.51 8.80 -10.74
C PRO A 307 -1.89 8.31 -9.43
N PHE A 308 -2.20 7.09 -9.05
CA PHE A 308 -1.66 6.45 -7.85
C PHE A 308 -1.40 4.96 -8.06
N ARG A 309 -0.49 4.41 -7.24
CA ARG A 309 -0.27 2.96 -7.09
C ARG A 309 -0.83 2.46 -5.78
N LEU A 310 -1.14 1.18 -5.72
CA LEU A 310 -1.57 0.51 -4.49
C LEU A 310 -0.35 -0.09 -3.79
N ALA A 311 -0.31 0.02 -2.47
CA ALA A 311 0.70 -0.67 -1.67
C ALA A 311 0.41 -2.18 -1.67
N ALA A 312 1.45 -3.00 -1.80
CA ALA A 312 1.35 -4.44 -1.60
C ALA A 312 0.88 -4.77 -0.17
N PHE A 313 0.24 -5.92 0.04
CA PHE A 313 -0.29 -6.30 1.36
C PHE A 313 0.78 -6.35 2.47
N PHE A 314 2.03 -6.64 2.12
CA PHE A 314 3.18 -6.66 3.03
C PHE A 314 4.12 -5.46 2.84
N ASP A 315 3.60 -4.32 2.40
CA ASP A 315 4.41 -3.11 2.21
C ASP A 315 5.11 -2.73 3.53
N PRO A 316 6.46 -2.58 3.55
CA PRO A 316 7.20 -2.28 4.77
C PRO A 316 6.84 -0.93 5.41
N GLN A 317 6.42 0.06 4.62
CA GLN A 317 6.01 1.37 5.11
C GLN A 317 4.56 1.35 5.61
N GLY A 318 3.69 0.50 5.05
CA GLY A 318 2.31 0.33 5.48
C GLY A 318 2.18 -0.48 6.76
N SER A 319 2.89 -1.60 6.84
CA SER A 319 2.85 -2.56 7.95
C SER A 319 3.43 -2.03 9.28
N LYS A 320 4.17 -0.91 9.26
CA LYS A 320 4.66 -0.26 10.49
C LYS A 320 3.53 0.39 11.31
N ASN A 321 2.40 0.73 10.67
CA ASN A 321 1.32 1.51 11.30
C ASN A 321 0.40 0.63 12.16
N ARG A 322 0.36 -0.68 11.89
CA ARG A 322 -0.60 -1.60 12.52
C ARG A 322 -0.03 -2.98 12.72
N GLN A 323 -0.29 -3.54 13.89
CA GLN A 323 -0.08 -4.96 14.14
C GLN A 323 -1.23 -5.76 13.53
N VAL A 324 -0.91 -6.65 12.58
CA VAL A 324 -1.86 -7.62 12.03
C VAL A 324 -1.74 -8.92 12.82
N SER A 325 -2.85 -9.39 13.40
CA SER A 325 -2.89 -10.72 14.02
C SER A 325 -3.34 -11.74 12.99
N VAL A 326 -2.46 -12.71 12.71
CA VAL A 326 -2.79 -13.87 11.87
C VAL A 326 -2.87 -15.08 12.78
N ARG A 327 -4.05 -15.67 12.91
CA ARG A 327 -4.25 -16.89 13.70
C ARG A 327 -3.89 -18.10 12.84
N LEU A 328 -3.06 -18.99 13.39
CA LEU A 328 -2.70 -20.24 12.71
C LEU A 328 -3.95 -21.12 12.49
N PRO A 329 -4.02 -21.87 11.37
CA PRO A 329 -5.09 -22.82 11.13
C PRO A 329 -5.19 -23.85 12.25
N ASP A 330 -6.42 -24.15 12.67
CA ASP A 330 -6.69 -25.20 13.65
C ASP A 330 -6.78 -26.57 12.96
N PHE A 331 -5.88 -27.49 13.33
CA PHE A 331 -5.84 -28.84 12.79
C PHE A 331 -7.14 -29.62 13.01
N ARG A 332 -7.88 -29.38 14.10
CA ARG A 332 -9.16 -30.06 14.34
C ARG A 332 -10.21 -29.63 13.33
N THR A 333 -10.29 -28.33 13.07
CA THR A 333 -11.18 -27.74 12.07
C THR A 333 -10.80 -28.20 10.65
N LEU A 334 -9.51 -28.30 10.34
CA LEU A 334 -9.04 -28.82 9.05
C LEU A 334 -9.33 -30.31 8.86
N ALA A 335 -9.10 -31.14 9.89
CA ALA A 335 -9.41 -32.57 9.85
C ALA A 335 -10.93 -32.80 9.65
N ALA A 336 -11.78 -31.97 10.25
CA ALA A 336 -13.22 -32.01 10.02
C ALA A 336 -13.61 -31.61 8.58
N ARG A 337 -12.87 -30.69 7.96
CA ARG A 337 -13.08 -30.24 6.57
C ARG A 337 -12.50 -31.20 5.52
N ALA A 338 -11.54 -32.06 5.88
CA ALA A 338 -10.83 -32.94 4.96
C ALA A 338 -11.73 -33.93 4.19
N GLY A 339 -12.92 -34.24 4.73
CA GLY A 339 -13.92 -35.07 4.06
C GLY A 339 -14.82 -34.33 3.06
N GLN A 340 -14.67 -33.02 2.89
CA GLN A 340 -15.49 -32.20 1.98
C GLN A 340 -14.72 -31.86 0.70
N PRO A 341 -15.39 -31.77 -0.45
CA PRO A 341 -14.74 -31.36 -1.69
C PRO A 341 -14.16 -29.94 -1.54
N PRO A 342 -12.93 -29.69 -2.04
CA PRO A 342 -12.34 -28.36 -2.00
C PRO A 342 -13.21 -27.37 -2.78
N GLY A 343 -13.54 -26.24 -2.15
CA GLY A 343 -14.21 -25.13 -2.83
C GLY A 343 -13.24 -24.36 -3.75
N PRO A 344 -13.75 -23.44 -4.59
CA PRO A 344 -12.92 -22.64 -5.51
C PRO A 344 -12.01 -21.61 -4.81
N GLY A 345 -12.05 -21.52 -3.48
CA GLY A 345 -11.26 -20.58 -2.70
C GLY A 345 -9.81 -21.03 -2.50
N GLY A 346 -8.93 -20.09 -2.20
CA GLY A 346 -7.50 -20.32 -1.96
C GLY A 346 -6.73 -19.00 -1.96
N ALA A 347 -5.44 -19.05 -1.62
CA ALA A 347 -4.54 -17.91 -1.81
C ALA A 347 -3.88 -18.04 -3.18
N VAL A 348 -4.06 -17.02 -4.00
CA VAL A 348 -3.21 -16.78 -5.16
C VAL A 348 -2.00 -16.02 -4.65
N VAL A 349 -0.83 -16.65 -4.67
CA VAL A 349 0.43 -15.98 -4.33
C VAL A 349 1.13 -15.62 -5.62
N THR A 350 1.26 -14.32 -5.86
CA THR A 350 2.09 -13.77 -6.92
C THR A 350 3.44 -13.40 -6.33
N SER A 351 4.50 -13.99 -6.87
CA SER A 351 5.86 -13.49 -6.61
C SER A 351 6.17 -12.41 -7.65
N PRO A 352 6.56 -11.19 -7.24
CA PRO A 352 7.01 -10.18 -8.19
C PRO A 352 8.19 -10.70 -9.03
N PRO A 353 8.37 -10.20 -10.27
CA PRO A 353 9.52 -10.55 -11.09
C PRO A 353 10.84 -10.40 -10.32
N GLN A 354 11.71 -11.41 -10.41
CA GLN A 354 13.02 -11.47 -9.76
C GLN A 354 13.02 -11.32 -8.23
N SER A 355 11.89 -11.57 -7.57
CA SER A 355 11.86 -11.83 -6.13
C SER A 355 12.81 -12.99 -5.80
N GLN A 356 13.59 -12.86 -4.73
CA GLN A 356 14.47 -13.93 -4.24
C GLN A 356 13.67 -15.15 -3.72
N LEU A 357 12.35 -15.00 -3.61
CA LEU A 357 11.40 -16.05 -3.25
C LEU A 357 10.80 -16.70 -4.52
N SER A 358 11.65 -17.30 -5.37
CA SER A 358 11.21 -18.06 -6.55
C SER A 358 11.36 -19.56 -6.31
N PHE A 359 10.28 -20.33 -6.39
CA PHE A 359 10.28 -21.79 -6.20
C PHE A 359 10.05 -22.50 -7.55
N ASP A 360 10.95 -23.40 -7.92
CA ASP A 360 10.76 -24.35 -9.03
C ASP A 360 10.20 -25.66 -8.47
N PRO A 361 8.97 -26.09 -8.82
CA PRO A 361 8.38 -27.32 -8.31
C PRO A 361 9.09 -28.61 -8.78
N GLY A 362 9.90 -28.54 -9.84
CA GLY A 362 10.60 -29.71 -10.42
C GLY A 362 12.12 -29.71 -10.23
N GLY A 363 12.72 -28.57 -9.87
CA GLY A 363 14.14 -28.45 -9.56
C GLY A 363 14.33 -28.52 -8.05
N GLY A 364 15.19 -29.43 -7.57
CA GLY A 364 15.50 -29.60 -6.15
C GLY A 364 16.02 -28.32 -5.46
N ILE A 365 16.50 -28.49 -4.22
CA ILE A 365 17.00 -27.40 -3.35
C ILE A 365 17.84 -26.40 -4.17
N PRO A 366 17.48 -25.11 -4.23
CA PRO A 366 18.18 -24.13 -5.05
C PRO A 366 19.65 -24.02 -4.60
N SER A 367 20.56 -24.56 -5.41
CA SER A 367 21.99 -24.40 -5.23
C SER A 367 22.36 -22.96 -5.56
N GLY A 368 22.99 -22.27 -4.61
CA GLY A 368 23.29 -20.84 -4.68
C GLY A 368 23.93 -20.43 -6.01
N GLY A 369 23.36 -19.40 -6.65
CA GLY A 369 23.97 -18.75 -7.81
C GLY A 369 23.01 -18.05 -8.77
N SER A 370 21.77 -18.53 -8.91
CA SER A 370 20.79 -17.90 -9.80
C SER A 370 19.39 -17.93 -9.19
N VAL A 371 19.11 -17.00 -8.28
CA VAL A 371 17.79 -16.88 -7.64
C VAL A 371 17.17 -15.55 -8.06
N GLY A 372 16.57 -15.56 -9.25
CA GLY A 372 15.81 -14.46 -9.81
C GLY A 372 14.87 -15.01 -10.86
N GLY A 373 13.63 -15.32 -10.48
CA GLY A 373 12.60 -15.76 -11.43
C GLY A 373 12.33 -14.66 -12.46
N THR A 374 12.47 -14.95 -13.75
CA THR A 374 12.32 -13.95 -14.84
C THR A 374 10.87 -13.65 -15.21
N SER A 375 9.89 -14.28 -14.56
CA SER A 375 8.46 -14.13 -14.88
C SER A 375 7.63 -14.14 -13.60
N PRO A 376 6.58 -13.31 -13.50
CA PRO A 376 5.62 -13.38 -12.41
C PRO A 376 4.97 -14.77 -12.44
N ARG A 377 4.97 -15.48 -11.30
CA ARG A 377 4.36 -16.79 -11.16
C ARG A 377 3.13 -16.66 -10.28
N VAL A 378 2.01 -17.17 -10.80
CA VAL A 378 0.75 -17.29 -10.08
C VAL A 378 0.68 -18.72 -9.56
N CYS A 379 0.76 -18.91 -8.25
CA CYS A 379 0.54 -20.21 -7.64
C CYS A 379 -0.70 -20.17 -6.74
N THR A 380 -1.62 -21.10 -6.95
CA THR A 380 -2.80 -21.27 -6.11
C THR A 380 -2.53 -22.36 -5.07
N PHE A 381 -2.58 -21.99 -3.79
CA PHE A 381 -2.47 -22.94 -2.68
C PHE A 381 -3.67 -22.77 -1.74
N ALA A 382 -4.03 -23.85 -1.05
CA ALA A 382 -4.85 -23.72 0.14
C ALA A 382 -4.05 -22.89 1.16
N ILE A 383 -4.56 -21.71 1.54
CA ILE A 383 -3.85 -20.78 2.43
C ILE A 383 -3.50 -21.45 3.76
N GLU A 384 -4.34 -22.37 4.21
CA GLU A 384 -4.15 -23.15 5.42
C GLU A 384 -2.95 -24.11 5.29
N LEU A 385 -2.82 -24.81 4.16
CA LEU A 385 -1.68 -25.69 3.90
C LEU A 385 -0.38 -24.88 3.78
N LEU A 386 -0.41 -23.76 3.04
CA LEU A 386 0.73 -22.86 2.91
C LEU A 386 1.19 -22.37 4.29
N THR A 387 0.25 -21.96 5.15
CA THR A 387 0.57 -21.47 6.50
C THR A 387 1.14 -22.57 7.38
N ILE A 388 0.62 -23.80 7.32
CA ILE A 388 1.15 -24.94 8.07
C ILE A 388 2.57 -25.28 7.62
N VAL A 389 2.80 -25.42 6.32
CA VAL A 389 4.12 -25.74 5.76
C VAL A 389 5.10 -24.63 6.08
N ALA A 390 4.72 -23.36 5.84
CA ALA A 390 5.56 -22.21 6.15
C ALA A 390 5.91 -22.14 7.63
N PHE A 391 4.94 -22.32 8.54
CA PHE A 391 5.19 -22.29 9.98
C PHE A 391 6.04 -23.48 10.46
N PHE A 392 5.82 -24.67 9.91
CA PHE A 392 6.61 -25.87 10.23
C PHE A 392 8.05 -25.75 9.75
N VAL A 393 8.25 -25.37 8.49
CA VAL A 393 9.57 -25.10 7.89
C VAL A 393 10.23 -23.96 8.64
N PHE A 394 9.53 -22.85 8.88
CA PHE A 394 10.06 -21.73 9.67
C PHE A 394 10.49 -22.19 11.07
N SER A 395 9.68 -22.96 11.79
CA SER A 395 10.02 -23.44 13.15
C SER A 395 11.16 -24.46 13.15
N LEU A 396 11.28 -25.28 12.10
CA LEU A 396 12.33 -26.29 11.95
C LEU A 396 13.67 -25.66 11.56
N PHE A 397 13.65 -24.72 10.60
CA PHE A 397 14.84 -24.11 10.04
C PHE A 397 15.26 -22.83 10.78
N LEU A 398 14.41 -22.12 11.50
CA LEU A 398 14.81 -20.91 12.24
C LEU A 398 15.97 -21.21 13.21
N PRO A 399 15.93 -22.27 14.04
CA PRO A 399 17.08 -22.61 14.88
C PRO A 399 18.30 -22.97 14.03
N VAL A 400 18.13 -23.73 12.94
CA VAL A 400 19.24 -24.16 12.09
C VAL A 400 19.88 -22.99 11.34
N VAL A 401 19.10 -22.07 10.78
CA VAL A 401 19.53 -20.96 9.94
C VAL A 401 20.13 -19.83 10.77
N VAL A 402 19.55 -19.53 11.94
CA VAL A 402 20.12 -18.59 12.91
C VAL A 402 21.50 -19.08 13.38
N PHE A 403 21.63 -20.37 13.70
CA PHE A 403 22.88 -20.95 14.17
C PHE A 403 23.93 -21.19 13.08
N LEU A 404 23.53 -21.69 11.91
CA LEU A 404 24.45 -22.07 10.83
C LEU A 404 24.96 -20.88 10.03
N PHE A 405 24.09 -19.89 9.76
CA PHE A 405 24.42 -18.72 8.93
C PHE A 405 24.69 -17.44 9.72
N GLN A 406 24.64 -17.50 11.06
CA GLN A 406 24.89 -16.35 11.93
C GLN A 406 24.00 -15.14 11.61
N LEU A 407 22.75 -15.40 11.19
CA LEU A 407 21.79 -14.38 10.75
C LEU A 407 21.06 -13.75 11.94
N TRP A 408 21.81 -13.31 12.93
CA TRP A 408 21.28 -12.73 14.18
C TRP A 408 20.47 -11.45 13.95
N TRP A 409 20.71 -10.75 12.83
CA TRP A 409 19.91 -9.59 12.43
C TRP A 409 18.46 -9.95 12.04
N LEU A 410 18.16 -11.21 11.71
CA LEU A 410 16.76 -11.65 11.48
C LEU A 410 15.97 -11.71 12.78
N LEU A 411 16.59 -12.03 13.92
CA LEU A 411 15.92 -11.98 15.24
C LEU A 411 15.42 -10.56 15.58
N ALA A 412 16.04 -9.55 14.97
CA ALA A 412 15.61 -8.17 15.10
C ALA A 412 14.26 -7.85 14.43
N LEU A 413 13.68 -8.78 13.66
CA LEU A 413 12.34 -8.69 13.05
C LEU A 413 11.22 -9.22 13.97
N ARG A 414 11.45 -9.29 15.29
CA ARG A 414 10.49 -9.69 16.34
C ARG A 414 9.84 -11.05 16.08
N PHE A 415 10.59 -12.11 16.36
CA PHE A 415 10.03 -13.47 16.37
C PHE A 415 9.40 -13.83 17.71
N CYS A 416 8.35 -14.65 17.62
CA CYS A 416 7.52 -15.22 18.68
C CYS A 416 8.19 -15.35 20.05
N LEU A 417 8.15 -14.28 20.85
CA LEU A 417 8.46 -14.35 22.27
C LEU A 417 7.16 -14.55 23.04
N PRO A 418 7.07 -15.52 23.96
CA PRO A 418 5.96 -15.54 24.91
C PRO A 418 5.91 -14.21 25.66
N PRO A 419 4.71 -13.71 26.02
CA PRO A 419 4.55 -12.46 26.75
C PRO A 419 4.99 -12.64 28.21
N ALA A 420 6.30 -12.79 28.42
CA ALA A 420 6.91 -12.93 29.73
C ALA A 420 7.78 -11.69 29.98
N ALA A 421 7.14 -10.52 30.08
CA ALA A 421 7.81 -9.24 30.31
C ALA A 421 8.74 -9.27 31.54
N ALA A 422 8.37 -10.03 32.58
CA ALA A 422 9.20 -10.27 33.76
C ALA A 422 10.47 -11.09 33.45
N ALA A 423 10.36 -12.14 32.63
CA ALA A 423 11.51 -12.96 32.22
C ALA A 423 12.50 -12.17 31.36
N MET A 424 11.99 -11.35 30.45
CA MET A 424 12.81 -10.47 29.63
C MET A 424 13.53 -9.40 30.44
N ALA A 425 12.87 -8.79 31.43
CA ALA A 425 13.48 -7.78 32.30
C ALA A 425 14.64 -8.36 33.12
N LEU A 426 14.48 -9.58 33.62
CA LEU A 426 15.51 -10.30 34.38
C LEU A 426 16.71 -10.68 33.51
N LEU A 427 16.47 -11.19 32.30
CA LEU A 427 17.54 -11.48 31.33
C LEU A 427 18.27 -10.22 30.89
N LYS A 428 17.54 -9.11 30.65
CA LYS A 428 18.13 -7.82 30.29
C LYS A 428 19.03 -7.28 31.40
N ALA A 429 18.61 -7.37 32.66
CA ALA A 429 19.43 -6.96 33.80
C ALA A 429 20.70 -7.83 33.95
N TYR A 430 20.58 -9.15 33.73
CA TYR A 430 21.71 -10.08 33.78
C TYR A 430 22.78 -9.79 32.72
N PHE A 431 22.38 -9.62 31.45
CA PHE A 431 23.33 -9.30 30.38
C PHE A 431 23.89 -7.88 30.50
N ALA A 432 23.10 -6.90 30.97
CA ALA A 432 23.58 -5.55 31.24
C ALA A 432 24.61 -5.51 32.40
N GLY A 433 24.53 -6.45 33.33
CA GLY A 433 25.50 -6.64 34.41
C GLY A 433 26.79 -7.37 34.00
N GLY A 434 26.96 -7.70 32.71
CA GLY A 434 28.16 -8.38 32.19
C GLY A 434 28.11 -9.91 32.26
N GLY A 435 26.97 -10.51 32.62
CA GLY A 435 26.81 -11.96 32.61
C GLY A 435 26.82 -12.51 31.18
N THR A 436 27.53 -13.61 30.94
CA THR A 436 27.56 -14.27 29.63
C THR A 436 26.54 -15.39 29.54
N LEU A 437 26.28 -15.87 28.31
CA LEU A 437 25.40 -17.01 28.08
C LEU A 437 25.95 -18.32 28.66
N ALA A 438 27.29 -18.44 28.74
CA ALA A 438 27.97 -19.56 29.36
C ALA A 438 27.74 -19.59 30.89
N ASP A 439 27.74 -18.41 31.51
CA ASP A 439 27.58 -18.23 32.96
C ASP A 439 26.12 -18.29 33.43
N LEU A 440 25.16 -18.38 32.50
CA LEU A 440 23.74 -18.40 32.81
C LEU A 440 23.43 -19.65 33.65
N PRO A 441 22.91 -19.50 34.89
CA PRO A 441 22.79 -20.62 35.81
C PRO A 441 21.83 -21.70 35.27
N PRO A 442 22.21 -22.99 35.36
CA PRO A 442 21.26 -24.07 35.17
C PRO A 442 20.20 -24.00 36.26
N THR A 443 18.97 -24.41 35.93
CA THR A 443 17.79 -24.33 36.80
C THR A 443 18.11 -24.83 38.21
N ALA A 444 17.86 -24.02 39.24
CA ALA A 444 18.08 -24.43 40.63
C ALA A 444 16.93 -25.36 41.07
N PRO A 445 17.17 -26.64 41.42
CA PRO A 445 16.19 -27.44 42.11
C PRO A 445 16.22 -27.03 43.60
N GLY A 446 15.24 -26.27 44.05
CA GLY A 446 15.15 -25.83 45.44
C GLY A 446 13.96 -24.89 45.70
N PRO A 447 13.62 -24.61 46.98
CA PRO A 447 12.52 -23.72 47.36
C PRO A 447 12.69 -22.31 46.78
N PRO A 448 11.61 -21.51 46.63
CA PRO A 448 11.59 -20.34 45.76
C PRO A 448 12.58 -19.27 46.20
N ALA A 449 13.73 -19.22 45.53
CA ALA A 449 14.62 -18.08 45.50
C ALA A 449 13.94 -16.92 44.73
N PRO A 450 14.35 -15.65 44.94
CA PRO A 450 13.88 -14.54 44.12
C PRO A 450 14.09 -14.84 42.62
N PRO A 451 13.20 -14.37 41.73
CA PRO A 451 13.28 -14.72 40.31
C PRO A 451 14.60 -14.20 39.73
N SER A 452 15.50 -15.10 39.38
CA SER A 452 16.77 -14.83 38.73
C SER A 452 16.73 -15.30 37.28
N ALA A 453 17.45 -14.63 36.38
CA ALA A 453 17.60 -15.10 35.01
C ALA A 453 18.23 -16.51 34.99
N ASP A 454 17.54 -17.49 34.42
CA ASP A 454 18.00 -18.87 34.31
C ASP A 454 17.80 -19.44 32.90
N ARG A 455 18.40 -20.61 32.64
CA ARG A 455 18.34 -21.26 31.32
C ARG A 455 16.92 -21.66 30.92
N THR A 456 16.05 -21.94 31.88
CA THR A 456 14.67 -22.36 31.62
C THR A 456 13.80 -21.19 31.17
N MET A 457 13.99 -19.99 31.73
CA MET A 457 13.39 -18.75 31.24
C MET A 457 13.84 -18.44 29.82
N LEU A 458 15.13 -18.58 29.52
CA LEU A 458 15.66 -18.33 28.17
C LEU A 458 15.15 -19.38 27.16
N ASP A 459 15.10 -20.67 27.54
CA ASP A 459 14.54 -21.74 26.72
C ASP A 459 13.04 -21.56 26.44
N ALA A 460 12.29 -21.11 27.44
CA ALA A 460 10.87 -20.79 27.31
C ALA A 460 10.65 -19.61 26.36
N LEU A 461 11.49 -18.57 26.44
CA LEU A 461 11.47 -17.45 25.50
C LEU A 461 11.83 -17.87 24.07
N LEU A 462 12.80 -18.76 23.92
CA LEU A 462 13.21 -19.32 22.63
C LEU A 462 12.24 -20.37 22.08
N GLY A 463 11.19 -20.71 22.83
CA GLY A 463 10.13 -21.64 22.42
C GLY A 463 10.57 -23.09 22.31
N ALA A 464 11.76 -23.44 22.82
CA ALA A 464 12.32 -24.80 22.74
C ALA A 464 13.20 -25.14 23.96
N PRO A 465 12.93 -26.25 24.67
CA PRO A 465 13.79 -26.72 25.76
C PRO A 465 15.19 -27.10 25.24
N GLY A 466 16.23 -26.64 25.94
CA GLY A 466 17.64 -26.87 25.59
C GLY A 466 18.22 -25.92 24.53
N ALA A 467 17.50 -24.88 24.12
CA ALA A 467 17.98 -23.90 23.14
C ALA A 467 19.16 -23.06 23.67
N SER A 468 19.12 -22.67 24.93
CA SER A 468 20.18 -21.94 25.65
C SER A 468 21.48 -22.73 25.74
N ALA A 469 21.41 -24.04 25.99
CA ALA A 469 22.59 -24.91 26.06
C ALA A 469 23.27 -25.06 24.68
N ARG A 470 22.48 -25.10 23.60
CA ARG A 470 23.01 -25.10 22.22
C ARG A 470 23.66 -23.77 21.88
N LEU A 471 23.07 -22.66 22.32
CA LEU A 471 23.61 -21.31 22.13
C LEU A 471 24.94 -21.13 22.88
N ALA A 472 25.03 -21.60 24.13
CA ALA A 472 26.24 -21.55 24.94
C ALA A 472 27.38 -22.41 24.37
N ALA A 473 27.07 -23.44 23.59
CA ALA A 473 28.09 -24.24 22.90
C ALA A 473 28.66 -23.57 21.62
N ALA A 474 28.00 -22.52 21.11
CA ALA A 474 28.40 -21.80 19.89
C ALA A 474 29.30 -20.56 20.16
N ASP A 475 29.76 -20.39 21.40
CA ASP A 475 30.38 -19.19 22.00
C ASP A 475 31.66 -18.67 21.32
N SER A 476 32.18 -19.34 20.29
CA SER A 476 33.38 -18.89 19.56
C SER A 476 33.11 -17.80 18.51
N LYS A 477 31.85 -17.43 18.24
CA LYS A 477 31.52 -16.49 17.16
C LYS A 477 30.46 -15.43 17.49
N PHE A 478 30.15 -15.22 18.76
CA PHE A 478 29.12 -14.25 19.18
C PHE A 478 29.72 -13.22 20.16
N PRO A 479 30.09 -12.01 19.70
CA PRO A 479 30.68 -10.99 20.56
C PRO A 479 29.71 -10.58 21.67
N ALA A 480 30.20 -10.43 22.90
CA ALA A 480 29.39 -10.04 24.07
C ALA A 480 28.59 -8.74 23.86
N ALA A 481 29.07 -7.82 23.01
CA ALA A 481 28.37 -6.60 22.65
C ALA A 481 27.05 -6.85 21.88
N ASP A 482 27.00 -7.86 21.00
CA ASP A 482 25.80 -8.20 20.23
C ASP A 482 24.74 -8.92 21.11
N ALA A 483 25.18 -9.64 22.15
CA ALA A 483 24.30 -10.31 23.11
C ALA A 483 23.56 -9.34 24.04
N ALA A 484 24.19 -8.21 24.41
CA ALA A 484 23.57 -7.18 25.23
C ALA A 484 22.46 -6.40 24.51
N GLU A 485 22.54 -6.27 23.18
CA GLU A 485 21.52 -5.57 22.37
C GLU A 485 20.30 -6.44 22.02
N LEU A 486 20.43 -7.77 22.08
CA LEU A 486 19.41 -8.72 21.67
C LEU A 486 18.08 -8.60 22.47
N PRO A 487 18.08 -8.50 23.81
CA PRO A 487 16.84 -8.31 24.57
C PRO A 487 16.17 -6.97 24.27
N ALA A 488 16.95 -5.91 24.01
CA ALA A 488 16.43 -4.58 23.67
C ALA A 488 15.82 -4.55 22.25
N ALA A 489 16.41 -5.28 21.32
CA ALA A 489 15.91 -5.46 19.95
C ALA A 489 14.61 -6.27 19.87
N LEU A 490 14.39 -7.16 20.84
CA LEU A 490 13.31 -8.12 20.87
C LEU A 490 12.10 -7.69 21.73
N ASP A 491 12.29 -6.73 22.64
CA ASP A 491 11.25 -6.25 23.53
C ASP A 491 10.09 -5.61 22.74
N PRO A 492 8.85 -6.15 22.74
CA PRO A 492 7.72 -5.54 22.04
C PRO A 492 7.32 -4.17 22.61
N THR A 493 7.72 -3.85 23.84
CA THR A 493 7.36 -2.59 24.52
C THR A 493 8.26 -1.42 24.15
N THR A 494 9.41 -1.66 23.50
CA THR A 494 10.31 -0.60 23.01
C THR A 494 9.93 -0.09 21.62
N ALA A 495 8.88 -0.63 21.00
CA ALA A 495 8.36 -0.08 19.75
C ALA A 495 7.88 1.36 20.01
N ALA A 496 8.40 2.32 19.25
CA ALA A 496 7.81 3.66 19.25
C ALA A 496 6.33 3.52 18.87
N ARG A 497 5.43 4.08 19.69
CA ARG A 497 4.01 4.17 19.35
C ARG A 497 3.91 4.93 18.02
N PRO A 498 3.10 4.47 17.05
CA PRO A 498 2.88 5.22 15.82
C PRO A 498 2.46 6.66 16.16
N ALA A 499 3.14 7.64 15.57
CA ALA A 499 2.74 9.03 15.69
C ALA A 499 1.36 9.20 15.03
N GLU A 500 0.52 10.05 15.64
CA GLU A 500 -0.77 10.39 15.04
C GLU A 500 -0.53 11.12 13.71
N PRO A 501 -1.16 10.69 12.60
CA PRO A 501 -0.91 11.28 11.31
C PRO A 501 -1.41 12.74 11.27
N PRO A 502 -0.69 13.64 10.57
CA PRO A 502 -1.10 15.04 10.48
C PRO A 502 -2.44 15.19 9.76
N VAL A 503 -3.30 16.04 10.30
CA VAL A 503 -4.60 16.40 9.73
C VAL A 503 -4.44 17.64 8.83
N GLU A 504 -5.16 17.65 7.71
CA GLU A 504 -5.21 18.79 6.80
C GLU A 504 -5.86 20.01 7.48
N CYS A 505 -5.44 21.20 7.06
CA CYS A 505 -6.09 22.44 7.52
C CYS A 505 -7.58 22.44 7.12
N SER A 506 -8.46 22.91 8.00
CA SER A 506 -9.90 23.00 7.73
C SER A 506 -10.31 24.46 7.45
N PRO A 507 -10.15 24.94 6.20
CA PRO A 507 -10.47 26.33 5.85
C PRO A 507 -11.94 26.64 6.15
N PRO A 508 -12.32 27.89 6.41
CA PRO A 508 -13.71 28.28 6.66
C PRO A 508 -14.54 28.20 5.37
N ASP A 509 -15.83 27.84 5.48
CA ASP A 509 -16.70 27.79 4.30
C ASP A 509 -16.94 29.21 3.74
N PRO A 510 -16.52 29.52 2.50
CA PRO A 510 -16.67 30.86 1.92
C PRO A 510 -18.13 31.30 1.79
N LEU A 511 -19.10 30.37 1.76
CA LEU A 511 -20.53 30.69 1.69
C LEU A 511 -21.12 31.10 3.03
N CYS A 512 -20.50 30.70 4.14
CA CYS A 512 -20.96 31.03 5.48
C CYS A 512 -20.29 32.28 6.05
N GLY A 513 -19.38 32.91 5.29
CA GLY A 513 -18.53 33.99 5.77
C GLY A 513 -17.45 33.43 6.71
N GLY A 514 -16.18 33.67 6.37
CA GLY A 514 -15.09 33.46 7.33
C GLY A 514 -15.24 34.46 8.47
N GLY A 515 -15.71 34.02 9.63
CA GLY A 515 -16.02 34.94 10.73
C GLY A 515 -16.10 34.29 12.11
N ARG A 516 -14.91 33.95 12.62
CA ARG A 516 -14.53 33.53 14.00
C ARG A 516 -14.98 32.17 14.50
#